data_AF-A0A819MTA2-F1
#
_entry.id   AF-A0A819MTA2-F1
#
_cell.length_a   1.000
_cell.length_b   1.000
_cell.length_c   1.000
_cell.angle_alpha   90.00
_cell.angle_beta   90.00
_cell.angle_gamma   90.00
#
_symmetry.space_group_name_H-M   'P 1'
#
loop_
_entity.id
_entity.type
_entity.pdbx_description
1 polymer ?
#
loop_
_entity_poly.entity_id
_entity_poly.type
_entity_poly.pdbx_seq_one_letter_code
_entity_poly.pdbx_strand_id
1 'polypeptide(L)'
;MIVFIVTILFLFGLQSVGSTASNSLSDCNVVAAKFSNTCNGAAVSNIVATTGTNVSCSSGFTSTTCPGQMYGSTCVFQHKLCVTCSGSSTIRIRVQSNGLPRFCPNVPVTMSELNVDFAVNFNPNVDVNSPVYNPTTVSQLSSIVCNINSQTTVPSASNYVPSSTSGSFNTLAGISVDGVTLLNVNSANNVDPFYPAGSFVPESVDSCLGHPNPSNNGYHYHIASGCALNPPTGKIASCKSAPACNASIAAYTISTFSSYRTLTVIGIAKDGHVIYGPYNSQGVEVTSGFDICNGMFYDSIGNYAYFATRTYPYITGCFGPGNYPSVFPNCTTNKATAYTKSIYALNQTRTTKIAISTDTIQSNSQRMPLDNIMIALLIIVGMFCRN
;
A
#
# COMPACT_ATOMS: atom_id res chain seq x y z
N MET A 1 25.73 -50.61 27.13
CA MET A 1 25.80 -49.15 26.99
C MET A 1 24.92 -48.73 25.83
N ILE A 2 23.70 -48.28 26.12
CA ILE A 2 22.74 -47.79 25.12
C ILE A 2 22.76 -46.27 25.23
N VAL A 3 23.29 -45.60 24.21
CA VAL A 3 23.37 -44.14 24.13
C VAL A 3 22.05 -43.63 23.56
N PHE A 4 21.25 -42.98 24.39
CA PHE A 4 20.05 -42.24 23.98
C PHE A 4 20.48 -40.91 23.34
N ILE A 5 20.37 -40.83 22.02
CA ILE A 5 20.49 -39.57 21.28
C ILE A 5 19.13 -38.87 21.34
N VAL A 6 19.04 -37.82 22.15
CA VAL A 6 17.88 -36.92 22.22
C VAL A 6 18.02 -35.91 21.09
N THR A 7 17.39 -36.18 19.95
CA THR A 7 17.28 -35.23 18.84
C THR A 7 16.25 -34.17 19.20
N ILE A 8 16.71 -33.00 19.66
CA ILE A 8 15.87 -31.81 19.83
C ILE A 8 15.52 -31.29 18.44
N LEU A 9 14.37 -31.71 17.91
CA LEU A 9 13.74 -31.08 16.76
C LEU A 9 13.29 -29.67 17.18
N PHE A 10 14.11 -28.66 16.86
CA PHE A 10 13.63 -27.29 16.80
C PHE A 10 12.65 -27.18 15.63
N LEU A 11 11.37 -27.45 15.92
CA LEU A 11 10.24 -27.04 15.10
C LEU A 11 10.23 -25.50 15.08
N PHE A 12 11.04 -24.91 14.21
CA PHE A 12 10.73 -23.59 13.67
C PHE A 12 9.45 -23.75 12.88
N GLY A 13 8.31 -23.63 13.57
CA GLY A 13 7.02 -23.52 12.92
C GLY A 13 7.12 -22.37 11.92
N LEU A 14 7.07 -22.68 10.63
CA LEU A 14 6.71 -21.70 9.63
C LEU A 14 5.30 -21.23 9.99
N GLN A 15 5.21 -20.19 10.81
CA GLN A 15 3.99 -19.44 10.96
C GLN A 15 3.74 -18.82 9.59
N SER A 16 2.88 -19.46 8.80
CA SER A 16 2.22 -18.77 7.70
C SER A 16 1.54 -17.58 8.35
N VAL A 17 2.06 -16.37 8.11
CA VAL A 17 1.48 -15.12 8.58
C VAL A 17 0.16 -14.94 7.82
N GLY A 18 -0.88 -15.64 8.30
CA GLY A 18 -2.25 -15.46 7.87
C GLY A 18 -2.94 -14.35 8.66
N SER A 19 -2.25 -13.72 9.62
CA SER A 19 -2.78 -12.60 10.38
C SER A 19 -2.63 -11.31 9.59
N THR A 20 -3.73 -10.57 9.53
CA THR A 20 -3.80 -9.24 8.95
C THR A 20 -2.98 -8.28 9.81
N ALA A 21 -2.25 -7.36 9.19
CA ALA A 21 -1.45 -6.39 9.95
C ALA A 21 -2.40 -5.45 10.70
N SER A 22 -2.34 -5.45 12.04
CA SER A 22 -2.98 -4.44 12.90
C SER A 22 -2.04 -3.26 13.14
N ASN A 23 -2.28 -2.43 14.15
CA ASN A 23 -1.40 -1.33 14.57
C ASN A 23 -0.45 -1.73 15.72
N SER A 24 -0.15 -3.03 15.88
CA SER A 24 0.72 -3.56 16.94
C SER A 24 2.21 -3.52 16.57
N LEU A 25 3.09 -3.54 17.58
CA LEU A 25 4.55 -3.58 17.35
C LEU A 25 4.96 -4.88 16.67
N SER A 26 4.32 -5.99 17.03
CA SER A 26 4.56 -7.30 16.42
C SER A 26 4.26 -7.27 14.93
N ASP A 27 3.09 -6.76 14.53
CA ASP A 27 2.71 -6.68 13.12
C ASP A 27 3.57 -5.69 12.35
N CYS A 28 3.95 -4.57 12.97
CA CYS A 28 4.91 -3.65 12.38
C CYS A 28 6.23 -4.35 12.06
N ASN A 29 6.79 -5.10 13.02
CA ASN A 29 8.03 -5.85 12.81
C ASN A 29 7.88 -6.91 11.71
N VAL A 30 6.73 -7.57 11.62
CA VAL A 30 6.45 -8.54 10.54
C VAL A 30 6.41 -7.85 9.17
N VAL A 31 5.79 -6.67 9.07
CA VAL A 31 5.77 -5.86 7.83
C VAL A 31 7.18 -5.35 7.50
N ALA A 32 7.90 -4.77 8.46
CA ALA A 32 9.25 -4.27 8.28
C ALA A 32 10.22 -5.37 7.82
N ALA A 33 10.06 -6.60 8.31
CA ALA A 33 10.85 -7.76 7.89
C ALA A 33 10.61 -8.19 6.43
N LYS A 34 9.56 -7.70 5.76
CA LYS A 34 9.35 -7.94 4.32
C LYS A 34 10.20 -7.04 3.42
N PHE A 35 10.75 -5.96 3.96
CA PHE A 35 11.65 -5.08 3.23
C PHE A 35 13.05 -5.67 3.14
N SER A 36 13.74 -5.40 2.03
CA SER A 36 15.13 -5.81 1.76
C SER A 36 16.12 -4.97 2.57
N ASN A 37 15.97 -4.98 3.90
CA ASN A 37 16.77 -4.17 4.82
C ASN A 37 18.27 -4.44 4.68
N THR A 38 19.05 -3.36 4.67
CA THR A 38 20.51 -3.36 4.69
C THR A 38 21.07 -2.84 6.01
N CYS A 39 20.22 -2.42 6.95
CA CYS A 39 20.60 -2.04 8.30
C CYS A 39 20.42 -3.20 9.30
N ASN A 40 21.13 -3.12 10.42
CA ASN A 40 21.10 -4.14 11.48
C ASN A 40 19.92 -3.95 12.45
N GLY A 41 18.71 -3.75 11.91
CA GLY A 41 17.47 -3.64 12.71
C GLY A 41 17.31 -2.34 13.51
N ALA A 42 18.20 -1.36 13.34
CA ALA A 42 18.13 -0.06 13.97
C ALA A 42 18.16 1.05 12.92
N ALA A 43 17.37 2.11 13.16
CA ALA A 43 17.38 3.28 12.31
C ALA A 43 18.76 3.93 12.31
N VAL A 44 19.15 4.46 11.15
CA VAL A 44 20.45 5.11 10.95
C VAL A 44 20.28 6.63 10.96
N SER A 45 21.36 7.39 11.17
CA SER A 45 21.28 8.85 11.15
C SER A 45 21.09 9.41 9.74
N ASN A 46 21.77 8.80 8.76
CA ASN A 46 21.72 9.19 7.36
C ASN A 46 21.90 7.97 6.46
N ILE A 47 20.86 7.54 5.75
CA ILE A 47 20.90 6.32 4.93
C ILE A 47 21.91 6.41 3.80
N VAL A 48 22.11 7.57 3.16
CA VAL A 48 23.06 7.71 2.05
C VAL A 48 24.52 7.55 2.50
N ALA A 49 24.81 7.80 3.79
CA ALA A 49 26.14 7.61 4.37
C ALA A 49 26.42 6.17 4.84
N THR A 50 25.41 5.28 4.79
CA THR A 50 25.58 3.88 5.21
C THR A 50 26.13 3.01 4.09
N THR A 51 26.70 1.87 4.47
CA THR A 51 27.05 0.80 3.53
C THR A 51 25.80 -0.01 3.20
N GLY A 52 25.48 -0.08 1.90
CA GLY A 52 24.40 -0.90 1.38
C GLY A 52 24.86 -2.25 0.85
N THR A 53 23.98 -2.92 0.11
CA THR A 53 24.31 -4.12 -0.66
C THR A 53 24.72 -3.73 -2.07
N ASN A 54 25.84 -4.27 -2.57
CA ASN A 54 26.27 -4.02 -3.94
C ASN A 54 25.30 -4.62 -4.97
N VAL A 55 24.94 -3.83 -5.97
CA VAL A 55 24.22 -4.25 -7.17
C VAL A 55 25.18 -4.08 -8.35
N SER A 56 25.45 -5.18 -9.07
CA SER A 56 26.44 -5.22 -10.14
C SER A 56 25.76 -5.40 -11.50
N CYS A 57 25.96 -4.42 -12.39
CA CYS A 57 25.32 -4.35 -13.69
C CYS A 57 26.36 -4.36 -14.80
N SER A 58 26.50 -5.52 -15.46
CA SER A 58 27.46 -5.72 -16.56
C SER A 58 27.08 -5.04 -17.88
N SER A 59 25.88 -4.47 -17.96
CA SER A 59 25.38 -3.72 -19.11
C SER A 59 24.26 -2.77 -18.68
N GLY A 60 23.84 -1.87 -19.59
CA GLY A 60 22.77 -0.90 -19.34
C GLY A 60 23.25 0.44 -18.75
N PHE A 61 24.52 0.51 -18.32
CA PHE A 61 25.13 1.72 -17.80
C PHE A 61 26.41 2.08 -18.53
N THR A 62 26.71 3.38 -18.52
CA THR A 62 27.94 4.02 -18.97
C THR A 62 28.61 4.70 -17.77
N SER A 63 29.83 5.23 -17.96
CA SER A 63 30.50 6.05 -16.94
C SER A 63 29.71 7.29 -16.51
N THR A 64 28.80 7.78 -17.35
CA THR A 64 27.96 8.95 -17.05
C THR A 64 26.61 8.60 -16.44
N THR A 65 26.12 7.38 -16.64
CA THR A 65 24.78 6.96 -16.20
C THR A 65 24.80 6.07 -14.96
N CYS A 66 25.94 5.48 -14.62
CA CYS A 66 26.09 4.65 -13.42
C CYS A 66 25.89 5.51 -12.14
N PRO A 67 24.95 5.15 -11.25
CA PRO A 67 24.73 5.85 -9.98
C PRO A 67 25.83 5.57 -8.93
N GLY A 68 26.77 4.68 -9.24
CA GLY A 68 27.88 4.30 -8.37
C GLY A 68 29.21 4.42 -9.10
N GLN A 69 30.00 3.35 -9.06
CA GLN A 69 31.33 3.30 -9.65
C GLN A 69 31.38 2.29 -10.80
N MET A 70 32.08 2.66 -11.87
CA MET A 70 32.41 1.73 -12.95
C MET A 70 33.67 0.92 -12.60
N TYR A 71 33.58 -0.40 -12.77
CA TYR A 71 34.70 -1.34 -12.72
C TYR A 71 34.79 -2.04 -14.09
N GLY A 72 35.63 -1.51 -14.98
CA GLY A 72 35.62 -1.90 -16.39
C GLY A 72 34.29 -1.53 -17.04
N SER A 73 33.56 -2.52 -17.56
CA SER A 73 32.22 -2.35 -18.14
C SER A 73 31.08 -2.58 -17.14
N THR A 74 31.39 -2.90 -15.88
CA THR A 74 30.36 -3.19 -14.86
C THR A 74 30.13 -1.97 -13.99
N CYS A 75 28.90 -1.46 -13.98
CA CYS A 75 28.46 -0.47 -12.99
C CYS A 75 28.15 -1.18 -11.67
N VAL A 76 28.72 -0.70 -10.57
CA VAL A 76 28.43 -1.19 -9.23
C VAL A 76 27.94 -0.02 -8.38
N PHE A 77 26.74 -0.16 -7.82
CA PHE A 77 26.17 0.81 -6.90
C PHE A 77 25.65 0.10 -5.66
N GLN A 78 25.30 0.86 -4.61
CA GLN A 78 24.78 0.30 -3.38
C GLN A 78 23.28 0.51 -3.28
N HIS A 79 22.53 -0.57 -3.06
CA HIS A 79 21.14 -0.50 -2.60
C HIS A 79 21.14 -0.32 -1.09
N LYS A 80 20.43 0.69 -0.56
CA LYS A 80 20.39 1.02 0.88
C LYS A 80 18.95 1.18 1.32
N LEU A 81 18.53 0.40 2.30
CA LEU A 81 17.17 0.41 2.84
C LEU A 81 17.18 0.06 4.33
N CYS A 82 16.48 0.85 5.14
CA CYS A 82 16.28 0.58 6.55
C CYS A 82 14.85 0.91 6.95
N VAL A 83 14.11 -0.12 7.36
CA VAL A 83 12.74 -0.04 7.83
C VAL A 83 12.71 -0.60 9.24
N THR A 84 12.30 0.24 10.19
CA THR A 84 12.31 -0.11 11.60
C THR A 84 11.00 0.29 12.28
N CYS A 85 10.66 -0.44 13.33
CA CYS A 85 9.48 -0.19 14.14
C CYS A 85 9.86 0.20 15.56
N SER A 86 9.05 1.07 16.17
CA SER A 86 9.27 1.56 17.53
C SER A 86 7.96 1.99 18.19
N GLY A 87 7.99 2.24 19.50
CA GLY A 87 6.85 2.70 20.27
C GLY A 87 6.16 1.60 21.07
N SER A 88 5.40 2.00 22.09
CA SER A 88 4.66 1.10 22.98
C SER A 88 3.15 1.33 22.95
N SER A 89 2.70 2.59 22.95
CA SER A 89 1.29 2.98 22.83
C SER A 89 0.90 3.32 21.39
N THR A 90 1.71 4.15 20.72
CA THR A 90 1.59 4.45 19.30
C THR A 90 2.78 3.84 18.59
N ILE A 91 2.51 2.82 17.79
CA ILE A 91 3.54 2.15 17.01
C ILE A 91 3.89 3.02 15.82
N ARG A 92 5.19 3.21 15.59
CA ARG A 92 5.71 3.98 14.46
C ARG A 92 6.57 3.10 13.59
N ILE A 93 6.43 3.27 12.29
CA ILE A 93 7.33 2.73 11.28
C ILE A 93 8.18 3.88 10.72
N ARG A 94 9.50 3.71 10.71
CA ARG A 94 10.45 4.63 10.07
C ARG A 94 11.03 3.96 8.85
N VAL A 95 11.04 4.67 7.74
CA VAL A 95 11.54 4.20 6.45
C VAL A 95 12.68 5.12 6.02
N GLN A 96 13.82 4.51 5.71
CA GLN A 96 15.00 5.20 5.21
C GLN A 96 15.49 4.48 3.96
N SER A 97 15.60 5.17 2.83
CA SER A 97 15.99 4.56 1.56
C SER A 97 16.85 5.49 0.71
N ASN A 98 17.77 4.92 -0.06
CA ASN A 98 18.45 5.65 -1.13
C ASN A 98 17.72 5.65 -2.47
N GLY A 99 16.54 5.02 -2.56
CA GLY A 99 15.69 4.99 -3.75
C GLY A 99 16.23 4.17 -4.93
N LEU A 100 17.40 3.55 -4.81
CA LEU A 100 17.97 2.71 -5.86
C LEU A 100 17.41 1.28 -5.79
N PRO A 101 17.05 0.66 -6.94
CA PRO A 101 16.54 -0.71 -6.96
C PRO A 101 17.63 -1.75 -6.66
N ARG A 102 17.21 -2.97 -6.31
CA ARG A 102 18.11 -4.12 -6.10
C ARG A 102 18.43 -4.92 -7.38
N PHE A 103 18.28 -4.28 -8.54
CA PHE A 103 18.42 -4.85 -9.88
C PHE A 103 19.03 -3.82 -10.85
N CYS A 104 19.27 -4.21 -12.10
CA CYS A 104 19.87 -3.38 -13.14
C CYS A 104 18.81 -2.80 -14.08
N PRO A 105 18.24 -1.61 -13.79
CA PRO A 105 17.14 -1.07 -14.56
C PRO A 105 17.59 -0.66 -15.96
N ASN A 106 16.65 -0.57 -16.89
CA ASN A 106 16.92 -0.13 -18.25
C ASN A 106 16.61 1.35 -18.39
N VAL A 107 17.59 2.18 -18.04
CA VAL A 107 17.41 3.63 -17.94
C VAL A 107 18.23 4.36 -19.00
N PRO A 108 17.62 5.27 -19.79
CA PRO A 108 18.36 6.05 -20.78
C PRO A 108 19.12 7.23 -20.15
N VAL A 109 18.90 7.50 -18.86
CA VAL A 109 19.48 8.64 -18.13
C VAL A 109 20.20 8.15 -16.87
N THR A 110 21.07 9.01 -16.35
CA THR A 110 21.73 8.80 -15.05
C THR A 110 20.69 8.62 -13.96
N MET A 111 20.94 7.69 -13.04
CA MET A 111 20.17 7.57 -11.81
C MET A 111 20.91 8.25 -10.66
N SER A 112 20.18 8.73 -9.68
CA SER A 112 20.73 9.33 -8.47
C SER A 112 20.22 8.63 -7.22
N GLU A 113 21.08 8.55 -6.20
CA GLU A 113 20.61 8.26 -4.84
C GLU A 113 19.67 9.39 -4.38
N LEU A 114 18.63 9.01 -3.65
CA LEU A 114 17.76 9.90 -2.90
C LEU A 114 18.12 9.81 -1.41
N ASN A 115 17.78 10.81 -0.61
CA ASN A 115 17.78 10.64 0.85
C ASN A 115 16.34 10.62 1.33
N VAL A 116 15.68 9.46 1.23
CA VAL A 116 14.33 9.29 1.75
C VAL A 116 14.44 8.91 3.22
N ASP A 117 13.86 9.72 4.10
CA ASP A 117 13.75 9.40 5.52
C ASP A 117 12.48 10.05 6.10
N PHE A 118 11.57 9.21 6.58
CA PHE A 118 10.38 9.64 7.30
C PHE A 118 9.91 8.59 8.31
N ALA A 119 9.16 9.04 9.32
CA ALA A 119 8.48 8.19 10.27
C ALA A 119 7.00 8.52 10.34
N VAL A 120 6.16 7.50 10.45
CA VAL A 120 4.68 7.60 10.52
C VAL A 120 4.15 6.63 11.58
N ASN A 121 2.94 6.89 12.07
CA ASN A 121 2.19 5.89 12.82
C ASN A 121 1.95 4.68 11.92
N PHE A 122 2.23 3.49 12.41
CA PHE A 122 2.05 2.26 11.66
C PHE A 122 0.57 1.86 11.66
N ASN A 123 0.01 1.74 10.46
CA ASN A 123 -1.36 1.32 10.19
C ASN A 123 -2.39 1.99 11.13
N PRO A 124 -2.48 3.32 11.14
CA PRO A 124 -3.33 4.04 12.07
C PRO A 124 -4.80 3.63 11.93
N ASN A 125 -5.53 3.60 13.04
CA ASN A 125 -6.96 3.29 12.99
C ASN A 125 -7.71 4.39 12.22
N VAL A 126 -8.55 3.97 11.28
CA VAL A 126 -9.43 4.86 10.51
C VAL A 126 -10.87 4.36 10.56
N ASP A 127 -11.83 5.27 10.47
CA ASP A 127 -13.26 4.94 10.53
C ASP A 127 -13.89 5.00 9.14
N VAL A 128 -14.54 3.90 8.76
CA VAL A 128 -15.28 3.77 7.50
C VAL A 128 -16.41 4.81 7.34
N ASN A 129 -16.97 5.30 8.44
CA ASN A 129 -18.03 6.30 8.42
C ASN A 129 -17.50 7.74 8.40
N SER A 130 -16.18 7.92 8.51
CA SER A 130 -15.51 9.21 8.55
C SER A 130 -14.44 9.31 7.45
N PRO A 131 -14.83 9.26 6.16
CA PRO A 131 -13.86 9.30 5.07
C PRO A 131 -13.13 10.65 5.03
N VAL A 132 -11.82 10.61 4.76
CA VAL A 132 -10.97 11.79 4.55
C VAL A 132 -11.47 12.59 3.34
N TYR A 133 -11.96 11.89 2.32
CA TYR A 133 -12.43 12.46 1.07
C TYR A 133 -13.85 11.98 0.73
N ASN A 134 -14.75 12.92 0.40
CA ASN A 134 -16.14 12.63 0.05
C ASN A 134 -16.62 13.36 -1.22
N PRO A 135 -15.93 13.24 -2.38
CA PRO A 135 -16.37 13.87 -3.62
C PRO A 135 -17.71 13.30 -4.11
N THR A 136 -18.55 14.17 -4.68
CA THR A 136 -19.82 13.79 -5.30
C THR A 136 -19.89 14.11 -6.79
N THR A 137 -18.87 14.81 -7.32
CA THR A 137 -18.79 15.24 -8.71
C THR A 137 -17.47 14.79 -9.36
N VAL A 138 -17.46 14.65 -10.68
CA VAL A 138 -16.24 14.32 -11.45
C VAL A 138 -15.11 15.32 -11.18
N SER A 139 -15.43 16.61 -11.07
CA SER A 139 -14.46 17.67 -10.81
C SER A 139 -13.79 17.51 -9.44
N GLN A 140 -14.58 17.30 -8.38
CA GLN A 140 -14.05 17.08 -7.03
C GLN A 140 -13.22 15.80 -6.94
N LEU A 141 -13.68 14.70 -7.57
CA LEU A 141 -12.90 13.47 -7.59
C LEU A 141 -11.57 13.68 -8.32
N SER A 142 -11.61 14.33 -9.49
CA SER A 142 -10.41 14.59 -10.28
C SER A 142 -9.45 15.55 -9.57
N SER A 143 -9.92 16.54 -8.81
CA SER A 143 -9.02 17.42 -8.03
C SER A 143 -8.28 16.67 -6.90
N ILE A 144 -8.80 15.53 -6.46
CA ILE A 144 -8.17 14.66 -5.46
C ILE A 144 -7.22 13.68 -6.14
N VAL A 145 -7.71 12.86 -7.08
CA VAL A 145 -6.93 11.73 -7.61
C VAL A 145 -6.17 12.06 -8.89
N CYS A 146 -6.49 13.14 -9.61
CA CYS A 146 -5.78 13.61 -10.81
C CYS A 146 -4.89 14.81 -10.48
N ASN A 147 -4.12 14.69 -9.40
CA ASN A 147 -3.29 15.76 -8.90
C ASN A 147 -1.99 15.15 -8.38
N ILE A 148 -0.87 15.46 -9.05
CA ILE A 148 0.45 14.94 -8.68
C ILE A 148 0.86 15.35 -7.26
N ASN A 149 0.31 16.47 -6.77
CA ASN A 149 0.55 16.99 -5.43
C ASN A 149 -0.41 16.43 -4.37
N SER A 150 -1.31 15.49 -4.69
CA SER A 150 -2.23 14.89 -3.71
C SER A 150 -1.50 14.23 -2.53
N GLN A 151 -0.24 13.82 -2.73
CA GLN A 151 0.62 13.21 -1.71
C GLN A 151 1.25 14.21 -0.73
N THR A 152 0.94 15.50 -0.85
CA THR A 152 1.33 16.54 0.13
C THR A 152 0.42 16.55 1.36
N THR A 153 -0.83 16.08 1.22
CA THR A 153 -1.84 16.14 2.29
C THR A 153 -1.91 14.81 3.03
N VAL A 154 -0.89 14.50 3.82
CA VAL A 154 -0.89 13.30 4.66
C VAL A 154 -1.86 13.49 5.84
N PRO A 155 -2.79 12.55 6.11
CA PRO A 155 -3.74 12.68 7.22
C PRO A 155 -3.01 12.83 8.56
N SER A 156 -3.52 13.70 9.43
CA SER A 156 -2.90 13.98 10.74
C SER A 156 -2.79 12.73 11.63
N ALA A 157 -3.72 11.78 11.49
CA ALA A 157 -3.69 10.48 12.18
C ALA A 157 -2.42 9.67 11.88
N SER A 158 -1.80 9.90 10.72
CA SER A 158 -0.54 9.28 10.32
C SER A 158 0.65 9.81 11.11
N ASN A 159 0.55 11.02 11.69
CA ASN A 159 1.64 11.72 12.37
C ASN A 159 2.97 11.63 11.59
N TYR A 160 2.90 12.00 10.30
CA TYR A 160 4.01 11.96 9.36
C TYR A 160 5.08 12.97 9.75
N VAL A 161 6.31 12.48 9.93
CA VAL A 161 7.48 13.27 10.30
C VAL A 161 8.59 12.98 9.30
N PRO A 162 8.86 13.87 8.32
CA PRO A 162 10.04 13.76 7.48
C PRO A 162 11.29 14.11 8.29
N SER A 163 12.42 13.45 7.99
CA SER A 163 13.72 13.89 8.52
C SER A 163 14.09 15.25 7.94
N SER A 164 14.81 16.08 8.71
CA SER A 164 15.33 17.37 8.24
C SER A 164 16.38 17.24 7.12
N THR A 165 16.99 16.07 6.98
CA THR A 165 17.95 15.76 5.91
C THR A 165 17.28 15.18 4.66
N SER A 166 15.97 14.88 4.75
CA SER A 166 15.17 14.29 3.68
C SER A 166 14.94 15.31 2.57
N GLY A 167 14.97 14.87 1.32
CA GLY A 167 14.55 15.72 0.19
C GLY A 167 13.07 16.13 0.27
N SER A 168 12.63 17.05 -0.59
CA SER A 168 11.21 17.30 -0.76
C SER A 168 10.55 16.13 -1.50
N PHE A 169 9.62 15.46 -0.83
CA PHE A 169 8.93 14.27 -1.34
C PHE A 169 7.42 14.52 -1.50
N ASN A 170 7.09 15.62 -2.19
CA ASN A 170 5.70 16.05 -2.41
C ASN A 170 4.90 15.07 -3.27
N THR A 171 5.56 14.31 -4.12
CA THR A 171 4.94 13.32 -5.01
C THR A 171 5.07 11.89 -4.47
N LEU A 172 5.72 11.67 -3.33
CA LEU A 172 5.93 10.33 -2.77
C LEU A 172 4.63 9.79 -2.15
N ALA A 173 4.12 8.69 -2.68
CA ALA A 173 2.98 7.97 -2.13
C ALA A 173 3.42 6.91 -1.11
N GLY A 174 4.62 6.33 -1.26
CA GLY A 174 5.15 5.31 -0.36
C GLY A 174 6.52 4.78 -0.77
N ILE A 175 6.94 3.70 -0.13
CA ILE A 175 8.20 3.00 -0.42
C ILE A 175 7.91 1.52 -0.61
N SER A 176 8.43 0.93 -1.69
CA SER A 176 8.32 -0.50 -1.95
C SER A 176 9.30 -1.33 -1.12
N VAL A 177 9.08 -2.64 -1.06
CA VAL A 177 9.91 -3.58 -0.30
C VAL A 177 11.37 -3.67 -0.76
N ASP A 178 11.68 -3.22 -1.97
CA ASP A 178 13.04 -3.05 -2.51
C ASP A 178 13.57 -1.61 -2.35
N GLY A 179 12.91 -0.77 -1.55
CA GLY A 179 13.35 0.59 -1.23
C GLY A 179 13.11 1.63 -2.33
N VAL A 180 12.64 1.23 -3.50
CA VAL A 180 12.30 2.18 -4.58
C VAL A 180 11.12 3.06 -4.17
N THR A 181 11.11 4.30 -4.64
CA THR A 181 10.01 5.22 -4.36
C THR A 181 8.77 4.82 -5.15
N LEU A 182 7.63 4.76 -4.45
CA LEU A 182 6.31 4.72 -5.06
C LEU A 182 5.84 6.16 -5.17
N LEU A 183 5.89 6.74 -6.38
CA LEU A 183 5.38 8.08 -6.59
C LEU A 183 3.87 8.05 -6.84
N ASN A 184 3.27 9.24 -6.80
CA ASN A 184 1.90 9.50 -7.17
C ASN A 184 1.58 8.81 -8.50
N VAL A 185 0.41 8.19 -8.61
CA VAL A 185 -0.07 7.52 -9.83
C VAL A 185 -0.25 8.46 -11.04
N ASN A 186 0.00 9.77 -10.89
CA ASN A 186 -0.04 10.76 -11.96
C ASN A 186 1.36 11.14 -12.46
N SER A 187 1.44 11.36 -13.77
CA SER A 187 2.53 12.07 -14.45
C SER A 187 2.62 13.54 -14.02
N ALA A 188 3.70 14.21 -14.43
CA ALA A 188 3.89 15.66 -14.29
C ALA A 188 2.75 16.49 -14.93
N ASN A 189 1.99 15.90 -15.87
CA ASN A 189 0.85 16.53 -16.52
C ASN A 189 -0.49 16.33 -15.78
N ASN A 190 -0.46 15.78 -14.56
CA ASN A 190 -1.67 15.42 -13.78
C ASN A 190 -2.60 14.43 -14.50
N VAL A 191 -2.01 13.53 -15.29
CA VAL A 191 -2.71 12.43 -15.96
C VAL A 191 -2.06 11.10 -15.67
N ASP A 192 -2.83 10.03 -15.81
CA ASP A 192 -2.32 8.66 -15.73
C ASP A 192 -1.13 8.49 -16.71
N PRO A 193 0.06 8.09 -16.23
CA PRO A 193 1.25 7.98 -17.07
C PRO A 193 1.16 6.84 -18.09
N PHE A 194 0.30 5.85 -17.88
CA PHE A 194 0.21 4.67 -18.75
C PHE A 194 -1.01 4.69 -19.66
N TYR A 195 -2.12 5.26 -19.20
CA TYR A 195 -3.38 5.34 -19.93
C TYR A 195 -3.97 6.75 -19.87
N PRO A 196 -3.22 7.79 -20.27
CA PRO A 196 -3.66 9.17 -20.11
C PRO A 196 -4.95 9.45 -20.87
N ALA A 197 -5.81 10.28 -20.29
CA ALA A 197 -6.95 10.83 -21.03
C ALA A 197 -6.52 12.02 -21.91
N GLY A 198 -7.13 12.18 -23.08
CA GLY A 198 -6.80 13.27 -24.01
C GLY A 198 -5.63 12.91 -24.94
N SER A 199 -4.84 13.91 -25.34
CA SER A 199 -3.77 13.77 -26.35
C SER A 199 -2.36 13.60 -25.75
N PHE A 200 -2.24 13.17 -24.49
CA PHE A 200 -0.94 12.95 -23.87
C PHE A 200 -0.35 11.60 -24.29
N VAL A 201 0.97 11.54 -24.33
CA VAL A 201 1.72 10.32 -24.69
C VAL A 201 1.99 9.52 -23.41
N PRO A 202 1.74 8.19 -23.41
CA PRO A 202 2.13 7.34 -22.29
C PRO A 202 3.63 7.40 -22.00
N GLU A 203 3.99 7.43 -20.73
CA GLU A 203 5.37 7.39 -20.26
C GLU A 203 6.02 6.04 -20.57
N SER A 204 7.32 6.08 -20.82
CA SER A 204 8.11 4.89 -21.12
C SER A 204 8.75 4.33 -19.85
N VAL A 205 8.54 3.04 -19.61
CA VAL A 205 9.10 2.31 -18.47
C VAL A 205 9.91 1.10 -18.92
N ASP A 206 10.74 0.60 -18.03
CA ASP A 206 11.39 -0.70 -18.22
C ASP A 206 10.43 -1.87 -17.92
N SER A 207 10.87 -3.12 -18.14
CA SER A 207 10.04 -4.29 -17.86
C SER A 207 9.87 -4.56 -16.36
N CYS A 208 10.45 -3.74 -15.49
CA CYS A 208 10.15 -3.67 -14.07
C CYS A 208 9.22 -2.50 -13.73
N LEU A 209 8.61 -1.87 -14.74
CA LEU A 209 7.58 -0.85 -14.60
C LEU A 209 8.04 0.43 -13.89
N GLY A 210 9.35 0.65 -13.84
CA GLY A 210 9.94 1.86 -13.28
C GLY A 210 10.70 2.67 -14.31
N HIS A 211 11.00 3.90 -13.93
CA HIS A 211 11.86 4.81 -14.70
C HIS A 211 12.45 5.90 -13.78
N PRO A 212 13.50 6.62 -14.23
CA PRO A 212 14.03 7.76 -13.50
C PRO A 212 13.10 8.97 -13.59
N ASN A 213 13.00 9.69 -12.48
CA ASN A 213 12.31 10.97 -12.42
C ASN A 213 13.10 12.05 -13.20
N PRO A 214 12.48 12.82 -14.10
CA PRO A 214 13.20 13.81 -14.91
C PRO A 214 13.84 14.96 -14.11
N SER A 215 13.36 15.26 -12.90
CA SER A 215 13.81 16.40 -12.10
C SER A 215 14.98 16.06 -11.17
N ASN A 216 15.06 14.84 -10.66
CA ASN A 216 16.08 14.45 -9.69
C ASN A 216 16.77 13.10 -9.98
N ASN A 217 16.44 12.47 -11.11
CA ASN A 217 17.00 11.19 -11.56
C ASN A 217 16.75 10.01 -10.61
N GLY A 218 15.86 10.15 -9.62
CA GLY A 218 15.47 9.06 -8.73
C GLY A 218 14.64 8.02 -9.47
N TYR A 219 15.04 6.75 -9.41
CA TYR A 219 14.24 5.65 -9.95
C TYR A 219 12.98 5.46 -9.11
N HIS A 220 11.84 5.25 -9.79
CA HIS A 220 10.55 5.14 -9.11
C HIS A 220 9.55 4.30 -9.90
N TYR A 221 8.47 3.94 -9.21
CA TYR A 221 7.29 3.31 -9.79
C TYR A 221 6.05 4.20 -9.65
N HIS A 222 5.19 4.18 -10.67
CA HIS A 222 3.80 4.69 -10.60
C HIS A 222 2.77 3.57 -10.38
N ILE A 223 3.21 2.32 -10.51
CA ILE A 223 2.40 1.10 -10.43
C ILE A 223 3.22 0.02 -9.72
N ALA A 224 2.57 -0.96 -9.09
CA ALA A 224 3.28 -2.04 -8.41
C ALA A 224 4.19 -2.82 -9.39
N SER A 225 5.36 -3.25 -8.91
CA SER A 225 6.31 -4.04 -9.68
C SER A 225 6.66 -5.34 -8.98
N GLY A 226 6.46 -6.48 -9.65
CA GLY A 226 6.92 -7.77 -9.14
C GLY A 226 8.45 -7.85 -9.01
N CYS A 227 9.21 -6.99 -9.72
CA CYS A 227 10.67 -6.94 -9.58
C CYS A 227 11.12 -6.50 -8.18
N ALA A 228 10.28 -5.76 -7.44
CA ALA A 228 10.58 -5.42 -6.05
C ALA A 228 10.68 -6.68 -5.17
N LEU A 229 9.81 -7.67 -5.44
CA LEU A 229 9.82 -8.95 -4.74
C LEU A 229 10.86 -9.92 -5.32
N ASN A 230 10.90 -10.06 -6.64
CA ASN A 230 11.79 -10.96 -7.35
C ASN A 230 12.61 -10.21 -8.41
N PRO A 231 13.76 -9.63 -8.05
CA PRO A 231 14.57 -8.86 -8.97
C PRO A 231 15.09 -9.79 -10.08
N PRO A 232 14.92 -9.41 -11.35
CA PRO A 232 15.46 -10.20 -12.44
C PRO A 232 16.99 -10.20 -12.40
N THR A 233 17.59 -11.31 -12.83
CA THR A 233 19.04 -11.40 -13.02
C THR A 233 19.44 -10.74 -14.34
N GLY A 234 20.46 -9.89 -14.31
CA GLY A 234 21.02 -9.28 -15.51
C GLY A 234 20.26 -8.04 -15.99
N LYS A 235 20.37 -7.76 -17.28
CA LYS A 235 19.83 -6.53 -17.89
C LYS A 235 18.31 -6.61 -18.02
N ILE A 236 17.63 -5.61 -17.51
CA ILE A 236 16.19 -5.42 -17.71
C ILE A 236 15.93 -4.92 -19.14
N ALA A 237 14.84 -5.35 -19.75
CA ALA A 237 14.44 -4.90 -21.07
C ALA A 237 13.59 -3.62 -20.97
N SER A 238 13.40 -2.88 -22.06
CA SER A 238 12.34 -1.86 -22.06
C SER A 238 10.98 -2.55 -22.08
N CYS A 239 9.96 -1.95 -21.45
CA CYS A 239 8.60 -2.48 -21.51
C CYS A 239 8.13 -2.63 -22.97
N LYS A 240 8.50 -1.68 -23.83
CA LYS A 240 8.23 -1.72 -25.29
C LYS A 240 8.77 -2.97 -25.99
N SER A 241 9.90 -3.51 -25.52
CA SER A 241 10.52 -4.72 -26.06
C SER A 241 10.02 -6.03 -25.42
N ALA A 242 9.28 -5.95 -24.32
CA ALA A 242 8.69 -7.09 -23.64
C ALA A 242 7.21 -7.24 -24.08
N PRO A 243 6.84 -8.25 -24.89
CA PRO A 243 5.53 -8.32 -25.53
C PRO A 243 4.34 -8.21 -24.56
N ALA A 244 4.42 -8.88 -23.41
CA ALA A 244 3.36 -8.82 -22.39
C ALA A 244 3.24 -7.43 -21.74
N CYS A 245 4.37 -6.76 -21.49
CA CYS A 245 4.39 -5.41 -20.93
C CYS A 245 3.85 -4.38 -21.93
N ASN A 246 4.35 -4.43 -23.17
CA ASN A 246 3.93 -3.53 -24.24
C ASN A 246 2.44 -3.67 -24.61
N ALA A 247 1.87 -4.87 -24.46
CA ALA A 247 0.47 -5.11 -24.76
C ALA A 247 -0.47 -4.44 -23.73
N SER A 248 -0.14 -4.52 -22.44
CA SER A 248 -0.91 -3.88 -21.37
C SER A 248 -0.10 -3.83 -20.08
N ILE A 249 0.37 -2.63 -19.70
CA ILE A 249 1.09 -2.40 -18.43
C ILE A 249 0.23 -2.84 -17.23
N ALA A 250 -1.08 -2.55 -17.26
CA ALA A 250 -2.00 -2.94 -16.20
C ALA A 250 -2.10 -4.46 -16.04
N ALA A 251 -2.27 -5.22 -17.13
CA ALA A 251 -2.33 -6.67 -17.06
C ALA A 251 -0.96 -7.29 -16.72
N TYR A 252 0.12 -6.71 -17.26
CA TYR A 252 1.48 -7.15 -16.99
C TYR A 252 1.86 -6.97 -15.53
N THR A 253 1.47 -5.86 -14.91
CA THR A 253 1.63 -5.62 -13.46
C THR A 253 1.17 -6.82 -12.66
N ILE A 254 -0.07 -7.25 -12.86
CA ILE A 254 -0.66 -8.38 -12.11
C ILE A 254 0.10 -9.69 -12.41
N SER A 255 0.48 -9.92 -13.67
CA SER A 255 1.19 -11.15 -14.04
C SER A 255 2.56 -11.27 -13.38
N THR A 256 3.22 -10.15 -13.07
CA THR A 256 4.49 -10.15 -12.31
C THR A 256 4.33 -10.66 -10.87
N PHE A 257 3.10 -10.70 -10.33
CA PHE A 257 2.78 -11.27 -9.02
C PHE A 257 2.27 -12.72 -9.07
N SER A 258 2.36 -13.39 -10.22
CA SER A 258 1.86 -14.77 -10.40
C SER A 258 2.46 -15.80 -9.43
N SER A 259 3.69 -15.57 -8.95
CA SER A 259 4.34 -16.40 -7.91
C SER A 259 4.03 -15.96 -6.48
N TYR A 260 3.28 -14.87 -6.30
CA TYR A 260 2.97 -14.22 -5.03
C TYR A 260 1.46 -14.09 -4.84
N ARG A 261 0.71 -15.16 -5.14
CA ARG A 261 -0.76 -15.24 -5.02
C ARG A 261 -1.20 -15.45 -3.58
N THR A 262 -0.78 -14.54 -2.72
CA THR A 262 -1.12 -14.44 -1.30
C THR A 262 -1.23 -12.97 -0.93
N LEU A 263 -1.68 -12.68 0.30
CA LEU A 263 -1.62 -11.33 0.85
C LEU A 263 -0.17 -10.92 1.09
N THR A 264 0.46 -10.37 0.06
CA THR A 264 1.90 -10.08 0.03
C THR A 264 2.13 -8.59 0.25
N VAL A 265 2.91 -8.22 1.27
CA VAL A 265 3.36 -6.84 1.46
C VAL A 265 4.28 -6.46 0.30
N ILE A 266 3.98 -5.36 -0.38
CA ILE A 266 4.81 -4.81 -1.47
C ILE A 266 5.35 -3.42 -1.15
N GLY A 267 4.84 -2.78 -0.10
CA GLY A 267 5.34 -1.49 0.37
C GLY A 267 4.58 -0.95 1.58
N ILE A 268 4.93 0.28 1.94
CA ILE A 268 4.29 1.07 2.98
C ILE A 268 3.99 2.47 2.41
N ALA A 269 2.76 2.93 2.59
CA ALA A 269 2.36 4.26 2.17
C ALA A 269 2.88 5.32 3.15
N LYS A 270 2.96 6.56 2.68
CA LYS A 270 3.43 7.73 3.45
C LYS A 270 2.45 8.14 4.57
N ASP A 271 1.23 7.62 4.59
CA ASP A 271 0.29 7.71 5.70
C ASP A 271 0.42 6.55 6.72
N GLY A 272 1.32 5.60 6.46
CA GLY A 272 1.61 4.48 7.35
C GLY A 272 0.74 3.24 7.13
N HIS A 273 -0.19 3.24 6.17
CA HIS A 273 -0.91 2.03 5.79
C HIS A 273 -0.07 1.10 4.91
N VAL A 274 -0.29 -0.21 5.08
CA VAL A 274 0.40 -1.24 4.29
C VAL A 274 -0.10 -1.20 2.86
N ILE A 275 0.81 -1.45 1.90
CA ILE A 275 0.48 -1.65 0.49
C ILE A 275 0.68 -3.14 0.18
N TYR A 276 -0.39 -3.80 -0.23
CA TYR A 276 -0.39 -5.21 -0.61
C TYR A 276 -0.33 -5.39 -2.13
N GLY A 277 0.16 -6.55 -2.55
CA GLY A 277 0.04 -7.04 -3.91
C GLY A 277 -1.42 -7.29 -4.31
N PRO A 278 -1.66 -7.76 -5.55
CA PRO A 278 -3.02 -7.80 -6.10
C PRO A 278 -3.87 -8.95 -5.58
N TYR A 279 -3.35 -9.83 -4.73
CA TYR A 279 -4.02 -11.04 -4.25
C TYR A 279 -4.34 -10.95 -2.76
N ASN A 280 -5.48 -11.52 -2.37
CA ASN A 280 -5.85 -11.71 -0.97
C ASN A 280 -5.18 -12.97 -0.37
N SER A 281 -5.47 -13.26 0.90
CA SER A 281 -4.95 -14.44 1.60
C SER A 281 -5.38 -15.79 1.00
N GLN A 282 -6.43 -15.79 0.16
CA GLN A 282 -6.92 -16.97 -0.58
C GLN A 282 -6.30 -17.09 -1.98
N GLY A 283 -5.42 -16.18 -2.37
CA GLY A 283 -4.80 -16.14 -3.70
C GLY A 283 -5.73 -15.71 -4.83
N VAL A 284 -6.84 -15.06 -4.49
CA VAL A 284 -7.79 -14.46 -5.43
C VAL A 284 -7.39 -13.00 -5.67
N GLU A 285 -7.38 -12.59 -6.93
CA GLU A 285 -7.11 -11.20 -7.30
C GLU A 285 -8.22 -10.30 -6.72
N VAL A 286 -7.83 -9.24 -6.03
CA VAL A 286 -8.76 -8.29 -5.44
C VAL A 286 -9.14 -7.27 -6.50
N THR A 287 -10.37 -7.35 -6.99
CA THR A 287 -10.87 -6.51 -8.11
C THR A 287 -12.00 -5.56 -7.71
N SER A 288 -12.41 -5.57 -6.44
CA SER A 288 -13.50 -4.75 -5.90
C SER A 288 -13.31 -4.51 -4.40
N GLY A 289 -14.14 -3.64 -3.82
CA GLY A 289 -14.03 -3.25 -2.41
C GLY A 289 -13.19 -1.99 -2.18
N PHE A 290 -12.73 -1.36 -3.26
CA PHE A 290 -11.88 -0.18 -3.23
C PHE A 290 -12.67 1.12 -3.15
N ASP A 291 -12.15 2.05 -2.35
CA ASP A 291 -12.55 3.45 -2.39
C ASP A 291 -11.82 4.24 -3.49
N ILE A 292 -12.07 5.55 -3.56
CA ILE A 292 -11.44 6.43 -4.54
C ILE A 292 -9.91 6.54 -4.42
N CYS A 293 -9.34 6.22 -3.26
CA CYS A 293 -7.90 6.24 -3.01
C CYS A 293 -7.22 4.92 -3.35
N ASN A 294 -8.00 3.93 -3.83
CA ASN A 294 -7.58 2.55 -4.08
C ASN A 294 -7.09 1.84 -2.80
N GLY A 295 -7.71 2.18 -1.67
CA GLY A 295 -7.62 1.38 -0.46
C GLY A 295 -8.94 0.72 -0.11
N MET A 296 -8.87 -0.22 0.83
CA MET A 296 -10.03 -0.97 1.30
C MET A 296 -9.86 -1.43 2.74
N PHE A 297 -10.99 -1.59 3.43
CA PHE A 297 -11.05 -2.33 4.69
C PHE A 297 -11.06 -3.84 4.38
N TYR A 298 -9.94 -4.51 4.58
CA TYR A 298 -9.70 -5.83 3.97
C TYR A 298 -9.93 -7.03 4.89
N ASP A 299 -10.12 -6.80 6.18
CA ASP A 299 -10.28 -7.87 7.17
C ASP A 299 -11.50 -7.69 8.08
N SER A 300 -11.71 -8.64 8.99
CA SER A 300 -12.86 -8.66 9.89
C SER A 300 -12.78 -7.63 11.03
N ILE A 301 -11.60 -7.07 11.31
CA ILE A 301 -11.39 -6.11 12.40
C ILE A 301 -11.30 -4.66 11.91
N GLY A 302 -11.35 -4.45 10.59
CA GLY A 302 -11.42 -3.13 10.00
C GLY A 302 -10.08 -2.48 9.73
N ASN A 303 -9.02 -3.26 9.52
CA ASN A 303 -7.77 -2.69 9.04
C ASN A 303 -7.94 -2.17 7.61
N TYR A 304 -7.37 -0.99 7.35
CA TYR A 304 -7.37 -0.35 6.05
C TYR A 304 -5.98 -0.50 5.40
N ALA A 305 -5.95 -0.82 4.12
CA ALA A 305 -4.72 -0.98 3.35
C ALA A 305 -4.93 -0.62 1.87
N TYR A 306 -3.84 -0.35 1.17
CA TYR A 306 -3.82 -0.17 -0.28
C TYR A 306 -3.49 -1.49 -0.97
N PHE A 307 -3.95 -1.66 -2.20
CA PHE A 307 -3.69 -2.85 -3.01
C PHE A 307 -3.20 -2.47 -4.40
N ALA A 308 -2.31 -3.27 -4.97
CA ALA A 308 -2.00 -3.21 -6.39
C ALA A 308 -3.23 -3.63 -7.21
N THR A 309 -3.63 -2.85 -8.21
CA THR A 309 -4.81 -3.12 -9.05
C THR A 309 -4.53 -2.91 -10.54
N ARG A 310 -5.45 -3.41 -11.40
CA ARG A 310 -5.38 -3.22 -12.87
C ARG A 310 -5.87 -1.86 -13.32
N THR A 311 -6.56 -1.13 -12.47
CA THR A 311 -7.28 0.08 -12.82
C THR A 311 -6.75 1.25 -12.03
N TYR A 312 -6.84 2.44 -12.60
CA TYR A 312 -6.45 3.66 -11.91
C TYR A 312 -7.33 3.95 -10.68
N PRO A 313 -6.77 4.35 -9.52
CA PRO A 313 -5.34 4.44 -9.18
C PRO A 313 -4.73 3.04 -8.98
N TYR A 314 -3.59 2.72 -9.60
CA TYR A 314 -3.02 1.36 -9.57
C TYR A 314 -2.46 0.90 -8.22
N ILE A 315 -2.18 1.87 -7.34
CA ILE A 315 -1.68 1.75 -5.96
C ILE A 315 -2.31 2.91 -5.17
N THR A 316 -1.60 3.60 -4.27
CA THR A 316 -2.15 4.74 -3.51
C THR A 316 -2.41 5.97 -4.38
N GLY A 317 -3.69 6.28 -4.64
CA GLY A 317 -4.09 7.49 -5.40
C GLY A 317 -4.21 8.77 -4.55
N CYS A 318 -4.64 8.58 -3.31
CA CYS A 318 -4.70 9.58 -2.24
C CYS A 318 -4.56 8.85 -0.90
N PHE A 319 -4.42 9.58 0.21
CA PHE A 319 -4.36 8.98 1.54
C PHE A 319 -5.75 8.87 2.15
N GLY A 320 -6.31 7.65 2.12
CA GLY A 320 -7.69 7.37 2.50
C GLY A 320 -7.93 7.22 4.01
N PRO A 321 -9.13 6.74 4.39
CA PRO A 321 -10.18 6.23 3.51
C PRO A 321 -10.90 7.32 2.70
N GLY A 322 -11.30 6.98 1.47
CA GLY A 322 -12.18 7.77 0.62
C GLY A 322 -13.63 7.25 0.61
N ASN A 323 -14.55 8.01 0.02
CA ASN A 323 -15.91 7.55 -0.22
C ASN A 323 -16.03 6.65 -1.47
N TYR A 324 -17.27 6.31 -1.82
CA TYR A 324 -17.60 5.38 -2.91
C TYR A 324 -18.62 6.02 -3.89
N PRO A 325 -18.20 7.02 -4.68
CA PRO A 325 -19.12 7.74 -5.55
C PRO A 325 -19.40 6.95 -6.84
N SER A 326 -20.44 7.34 -7.58
CA SER A 326 -20.74 6.81 -8.92
C SER A 326 -20.12 7.65 -10.05
N VAL A 327 -19.16 8.51 -9.73
CA VAL A 327 -18.40 9.34 -10.68
C VAL A 327 -16.97 8.82 -10.79
N PHE A 328 -16.29 9.10 -11.91
CA PHE A 328 -14.94 8.60 -12.19
C PHE A 328 -14.01 9.74 -12.60
N PRO A 329 -12.69 9.62 -12.34
CA PRO A 329 -11.74 10.65 -12.73
C PRO A 329 -11.69 10.86 -14.25
N ASN A 330 -11.28 12.05 -14.67
CA ASN A 330 -11.17 12.41 -16.09
C ASN A 330 -9.74 12.33 -16.64
N CYS A 331 -8.75 11.95 -15.82
CA CYS A 331 -7.32 11.96 -16.17
C CYS A 331 -6.77 10.63 -16.67
N THR A 332 -7.60 9.59 -16.75
CA THR A 332 -7.25 8.24 -17.20
C THR A 332 -8.33 7.67 -18.12
N THR A 333 -7.93 6.82 -19.06
CA THR A 333 -8.83 5.97 -19.84
C THR A 333 -9.02 4.59 -19.21
N ASN A 334 -8.18 4.21 -18.23
CA ASN A 334 -8.22 2.91 -17.54
C ASN A 334 -8.80 3.04 -16.13
N LYS A 335 -10.02 3.58 -16.04
CA LYS A 335 -10.72 3.87 -14.79
C LYS A 335 -11.17 2.59 -14.10
N ALA A 336 -11.28 2.62 -12.76
CA ALA A 336 -11.99 1.58 -12.02
C ALA A 336 -13.43 1.43 -12.56
N THR A 337 -13.95 0.19 -12.59
CA THR A 337 -15.34 -0.06 -13.04
C THR A 337 -16.37 0.47 -12.04
N ALA A 338 -16.03 0.45 -10.74
CA ALA A 338 -16.85 0.99 -9.66
C ALA A 338 -15.99 1.21 -8.41
N TYR A 339 -16.39 2.17 -7.58
CA TYR A 339 -15.94 2.27 -6.19
C TYR A 339 -16.97 1.57 -5.31
N THR A 340 -16.57 0.52 -4.63
CA THR A 340 -17.48 -0.33 -3.85
C THR A 340 -16.98 -0.55 -2.45
N LYS A 341 -17.89 -0.58 -1.48
CA LYS A 341 -17.55 -0.92 -0.09
C LYS A 341 -17.11 -2.37 0.00
N SER A 342 -16.06 -2.63 0.77
CA SER A 342 -15.72 -3.99 1.18
C SER A 342 -16.81 -4.58 2.09
N ILE A 343 -16.75 -5.90 2.35
CA ILE A 343 -17.70 -6.59 3.24
C ILE A 343 -17.72 -5.96 4.64
N TYR A 344 -16.53 -5.65 5.18
CA TYR A 344 -16.42 -4.97 6.48
C TYR A 344 -17.14 -3.62 6.46
N ALA A 345 -16.86 -2.80 5.44
CA ALA A 345 -17.44 -1.47 5.31
C ALA A 345 -18.98 -1.50 5.15
N LEU A 346 -19.50 -2.50 4.43
CA LEU A 346 -20.95 -2.74 4.30
C LEU A 346 -21.58 -3.08 5.66
N ASN A 347 -20.95 -3.95 6.43
CA ASN A 347 -21.47 -4.38 7.73
C ASN A 347 -21.53 -3.23 8.74
N GLN A 348 -20.49 -2.39 8.80
CA GLN A 348 -20.47 -1.22 9.69
C GLN A 348 -21.57 -0.20 9.34
N THR A 349 -21.88 -0.03 8.05
CA THR A 349 -22.95 0.89 7.62
C THR A 349 -24.36 0.38 7.99
N ARG A 350 -24.53 -0.94 8.16
CA ARG A 350 -25.83 -1.53 8.54
C ARG A 350 -26.10 -1.38 10.03
N THR A 351 -25.08 -1.59 10.87
CA THR A 351 -25.22 -1.52 12.34
C THR A 351 -25.63 -0.13 12.81
N THR A 352 -25.08 0.93 12.21
CA THR A 352 -25.45 2.32 12.53
C THR A 352 -26.91 2.64 12.20
N LYS A 353 -27.48 2.05 11.12
CA LYS A 353 -28.89 2.25 10.78
C LYS A 353 -29.85 1.54 11.74
N ILE A 354 -29.46 0.38 12.29
CA ILE A 354 -30.29 -0.37 13.24
C ILE A 354 -30.31 0.33 14.60
N ALA A 355 -29.17 0.86 15.05
CA ALA A 355 -29.06 1.58 16.33
C ALA A 355 -29.91 2.87 16.39
N ILE A 356 -30.13 3.53 15.25
CA ILE A 356 -30.97 4.75 15.17
C ILE A 356 -32.48 4.41 15.21
N SER A 357 -32.88 3.17 14.92
CA SER A 357 -34.30 2.80 14.86
C SER A 357 -34.91 2.42 16.21
N THR A 358 -34.11 2.22 17.26
CA THR A 358 -34.62 1.83 18.59
C THR A 358 -35.01 3.01 19.48
N ASP A 359 -34.47 4.21 19.25
CA ASP A 359 -34.80 5.41 20.04
C ASP A 359 -36.18 5.99 19.70
N THR A 360 -36.73 5.70 18.52
CA THR A 360 -38.05 6.17 18.12
C THR A 360 -39.20 5.36 18.76
N ILE A 361 -38.91 4.27 19.49
CA ILE A 361 -39.94 3.47 20.18
C ILE A 361 -40.13 3.89 21.65
N GLN A 362 -39.24 4.71 22.23
CA GLN A 362 -39.36 5.11 23.65
C GLN A 362 -40.18 6.38 23.94
N SER A 363 -40.67 7.13 22.93
CA SER A 363 -41.43 8.36 23.20
C SER A 363 -42.98 8.22 23.19
N ASN A 364 -43.51 7.00 23.00
CA ASN A 364 -44.96 6.74 23.08
C ASN A 364 -45.36 5.83 24.27
N SER A 365 -44.57 5.82 25.33
CA SER A 365 -45.04 5.36 26.65
C SER A 365 -45.86 6.49 27.31
N GLN A 366 -47.11 6.64 26.89
CA GLN A 366 -48.11 7.18 27.80
C GLN A 366 -48.10 6.30 29.06
N ARG A 367 -47.84 6.91 30.21
CA ARG A 367 -47.94 6.28 31.53
C ARG A 367 -49.33 5.64 31.67
N MET A 368 -49.41 4.33 31.53
CA MET A 368 -50.54 3.60 32.12
C MET A 368 -50.29 3.53 33.64
N PRO A 369 -51.31 3.80 34.47
CA PRO A 369 -51.20 3.72 35.92
C PRO A 369 -50.83 2.29 36.36
N LEU A 370 -50.06 2.20 37.45
CA LEU A 370 -49.41 1.00 37.96
C LEU A 370 -50.35 -0.14 38.39
N ASP A 371 -51.67 0.01 38.25
CA ASP A 371 -52.64 -0.95 38.79
C ASP A 371 -52.97 -2.12 37.85
N ASN A 372 -52.43 -2.16 36.63
CA ASN A 372 -52.73 -3.21 35.63
C ASN A 372 -51.56 -4.14 35.26
N ILE A 373 -50.38 -4.01 35.88
CA ILE A 373 -49.20 -4.83 35.53
C ILE A 373 -49.23 -6.21 36.18
N MET A 374 -50.10 -6.46 37.18
CA MET A 374 -50.13 -7.74 37.88
C MET A 374 -50.98 -8.83 37.21
N ILE A 375 -51.65 -8.56 36.09
CA ILE A 375 -52.46 -9.56 35.35
C ILE A 375 -51.75 -10.06 34.09
N ALA A 376 -50.86 -9.27 33.48
CA ALA A 376 -50.18 -9.65 32.24
C ALA A 376 -49.01 -10.63 32.45
N LEU A 377 -48.40 -10.69 33.64
CA LEU A 377 -47.32 -11.65 33.94
C LEU A 377 -47.81 -13.07 34.26
N LEU A 378 -49.11 -13.27 34.49
CA LEU A 378 -49.70 -14.59 34.80
C LEU A 378 -50.14 -15.37 33.56
N ILE A 379 -50.20 -14.74 32.37
CA ILE A 379 -50.61 -15.41 31.13
C ILE A 379 -49.41 -16.04 30.39
N ILE A 380 -48.20 -15.49 30.53
CA ILE A 380 -47.02 -15.99 29.79
C ILE A 380 -46.38 -17.22 30.45
N VAL A 381 -46.52 -17.41 31.77
CA VAL A 381 -46.00 -18.60 32.48
C VAL A 381 -46.92 -19.83 32.31
N GLY A 382 -48.18 -19.63 31.90
CA GLY A 382 -49.15 -20.72 31.71
C GLY A 382 -49.05 -21.49 30.39
N MET A 383 -48.28 -21.01 29.41
CA MET A 383 -48.20 -21.63 28.07
C MET A 383 -47.03 -22.60 27.87
N PHE A 384 -46.17 -22.81 28.87
CA PHE A 384 -45.04 -23.76 28.80
C PHE A 384 -45.22 -25.04 29.64
N CYS A 385 -46.43 -25.32 30.12
CA CYS A 385 -46.73 -26.59 30.81
C CYS A 385 -48.09 -27.15 30.36
N ARG A 386 -48.13 -27.75 29.17
CA ARG A 386 -49.06 -28.84 28.84
C ARG A 386 -48.61 -29.56 27.55
N ASN A 387 -48.10 -30.78 27.76
CA ASN A 387 -47.83 -31.91 26.86
C ASN A 387 -46.93 -31.69 25.64
#